data_AF-A0A1M6X1U6-F1
#
_entry.id   AF-A0A1M6X1U6-F1
#
_cell.length_a   1.000
_cell.length_b   1.000
_cell.length_c   1.000
_cell.angle_alpha   90.00
_cell.angle_beta   90.00
_cell.angle_gamma   90.00
#
_symmetry.space_group_name_H-M   'P 1'
#
loop_
_entity.id
_entity.type
_entity.pdbx_description
1 polymer ?
#
loop_
_entity_poly.entity_id
_entity_poly.type
_entity_poly.pdbx_seq_one_letter_code
_entity_poly.pdbx_strand_id
1 'polypeptide(L)'
;MEIFSLRILTIINLLYFLRVLIVLMILGIFSILLYVFKFEDSSDLVAWILGIVAICFGRDFFNYLKKIIISKTKHPLPLNLLCNILDIGKPYYFGKDKFDLDEIINDNKLPLTFYYINNLQHPILQFNKGKILFHNQEYDWKDFSWKYFFYSENPNSYRAQGEYLIEFTGPNQDNIRIKNKIEFGKIKAKENEVILLFIIHDLLFGKRSSFYY
;
A
#
# COMPACT_ATOMS: atom_id res chain seq x y z
N MET A 1 11.93 -10.06 11.16
CA MET A 1 10.98 -9.79 10.04
C MET A 1 10.00 -10.94 9.76
N GLU A 2 10.32 -12.20 10.05
CA GLU A 2 9.45 -13.34 9.71
C GLU A 2 8.07 -13.32 10.39
N ILE A 3 7.97 -12.91 11.66
CA ILE A 3 6.68 -12.81 12.37
C ILE A 3 5.78 -11.71 11.76
N PHE A 4 6.39 -10.65 11.22
CA PHE A 4 5.69 -9.57 10.51
C PHE A 4 5.13 -10.09 9.17
N SER A 5 5.94 -10.85 8.43
CA SER A 5 5.53 -11.52 7.19
C SER A 5 4.40 -12.52 7.42
N LEU A 6 4.52 -13.40 8.42
CA LEU A 6 3.51 -14.42 8.73
C LEU A 6 2.17 -13.81 9.16
N ARG A 7 2.18 -12.82 10.06
CA ARG A 7 0.92 -12.19 10.52
C ARG A 7 0.22 -11.42 9.40
N ILE A 8 0.98 -10.69 8.57
CA ILE A 8 0.41 -9.95 7.44
C ILE A 8 -0.15 -10.92 6.40
N LEU A 9 0.59 -11.97 6.06
CA LEU A 9 0.15 -13.00 5.13
C LEU A 9 -1.13 -13.70 5.60
N THR A 10 -1.21 -14.04 6.90
CA THR A 10 -2.42 -14.62 7.48
C THR A 10 -3.62 -13.68 7.36
N ILE A 11 -3.43 -12.38 7.60
CA ILE A 11 -4.52 -11.40 7.48
C ILE A 11 -4.95 -11.23 6.02
N ILE A 12 -4.01 -11.22 5.07
CA ILE A 12 -4.31 -11.18 3.64
C ILE A 12 -5.12 -12.42 3.22
N ASN A 13 -4.68 -13.61 3.64
CA ASN A 13 -5.39 -14.86 3.36
C ASN A 13 -6.80 -14.87 3.97
N LEU A 14 -6.95 -14.34 5.19
CA LEU A 14 -8.25 -14.17 5.83
C LEU A 14 -9.17 -13.24 5.03
N LEU A 15 -8.66 -12.09 4.56
CA LEU A 15 -9.42 -11.15 3.73
C LEU A 15 -9.80 -11.77 2.38
N TYR A 16 -8.92 -12.57 1.78
CA TYR A 16 -9.20 -13.28 0.55
C TYR A 16 -10.32 -14.32 0.75
N PHE A 17 -10.21 -15.14 1.80
CA PHE A 17 -11.24 -16.10 2.17
C PHE A 17 -12.59 -15.41 2.44
N LEU A 18 -12.60 -14.30 3.17
CA LEU A 18 -13.79 -13.51 3.46
C LEU A 18 -14.45 -12.99 2.17
N ARG A 19 -13.66 -12.51 1.20
CA ARG A 19 -14.17 -12.07 -0.10
C ARG A 19 -14.88 -13.20 -0.83
N VAL A 20 -14.24 -14.38 -0.90
CA VAL A 20 -14.81 -15.57 -1.54
C VAL A 20 -16.10 -15.99 -0.83
N LEU A 21 -16.11 -16.01 0.50
CA LEU A 21 -17.29 -16.36 1.29
C LEU A 21 -18.48 -15.43 1.00
N ILE A 22 -18.25 -14.11 0.92
CA ILE A 22 -19.30 -13.13 0.60
C ILE A 22 -19.84 -13.37 -0.82
N VAL A 23 -18.97 -13.62 -1.80
CA VAL A 23 -19.39 -13.94 -3.17
C VAL A 23 -20.24 -15.21 -3.19
N LEU A 24 -19.82 -16.28 -2.50
CA LEU A 24 -20.58 -17.53 -2.40
C LEU A 24 -21.94 -17.34 -1.72
N MET A 25 -22.01 -16.52 -0.66
CA MET A 25 -23.29 -16.19 -0.02
C MET A 25 -24.24 -15.47 -0.97
N ILE A 26 -23.76 -14.48 -1.73
CA ILE A 26 -24.58 -13.75 -2.71
C ILE A 26 -25.07 -14.69 -3.80
N LEU A 27 -24.19 -15.53 -4.35
CA LEU A 27 -24.56 -16.52 -5.37
C LEU A 27 -25.58 -17.54 -4.84
N GLY A 28 -25.40 -18.00 -3.60
CA GLY A 28 -26.34 -18.93 -2.95
C GLY A 28 -27.73 -18.31 -2.76
N ILE A 29 -27.80 -17.08 -2.23
CA ILE A 29 -29.06 -16.33 -2.08
C ILE A 29 -29.73 -16.13 -3.44
N PHE A 30 -28.96 -15.74 -4.45
CA PHE A 30 -29.48 -15.53 -5.81
C PHE A 30 -30.01 -16.84 -6.42
N SER A 31 -29.32 -17.96 -6.21
CA SER A 31 -29.75 -19.28 -6.69
C SER A 31 -31.06 -19.75 -6.05
N ILE A 32 -31.24 -19.49 -4.75
CA ILE A 32 -32.49 -19.77 -4.03
C ILE A 32 -33.62 -18.89 -4.55
N LEU A 33 -33.35 -17.60 -4.78
CA LEU A 33 -34.35 -16.67 -5.34
C LEU A 33 -34.80 -17.12 -6.74
N LEU A 34 -33.87 -17.55 -7.60
CA LEU A 34 -34.19 -18.08 -8.92
C LEU A 34 -35.04 -19.36 -8.87
N TYR A 35 -34.83 -20.20 -7.85
CA TYR A 35 -35.59 -21.44 -7.69
C TYR A 35 -37.01 -21.20 -7.19
N VAL A 36 -37.20 -20.23 -6.28
CA VAL A 36 -38.50 -19.94 -5.64
C VAL A 36 -39.40 -19.10 -6.55
N PHE A 37 -38.84 -18.11 -7.26
CA PHE A 37 -39.61 -17.27 -8.16
C PHE A 37 -39.62 -17.89 -9.56
N LYS A 38 -40.75 -18.53 -9.95
CA LYS A 38 -40.99 -18.86 -11.35
C LYS A 38 -41.16 -17.55 -12.13
N PHE A 39 -40.26 -17.28 -13.06
CA PHE A 39 -40.24 -16.06 -13.86
C PHE A 39 -41.30 -16.13 -14.96
N GLU A 40 -42.33 -15.28 -14.86
CA GLU A 40 -43.45 -15.20 -15.83
C GLU A 40 -43.65 -13.77 -16.40
N ASP A 41 -42.67 -12.85 -16.25
CA ASP A 41 -42.39 -11.62 -17.07
C ASP A 41 -42.08 -10.36 -16.24
N SER A 42 -42.73 -10.12 -15.09
CA SER A 42 -42.51 -8.90 -14.27
C SER A 42 -41.57 -9.10 -13.09
N SER A 43 -41.39 -10.35 -12.65
CA SER A 43 -40.44 -10.74 -11.60
C SER A 43 -38.98 -10.69 -12.06
N ASP A 44 -38.73 -10.71 -13.37
CA ASP A 44 -37.39 -10.66 -13.95
C ASP A 44 -36.68 -9.35 -13.64
N LEU A 45 -37.30 -8.20 -13.93
CA LEU A 45 -36.70 -6.88 -13.64
C LEU A 45 -36.41 -6.68 -12.16
N VAL A 46 -37.32 -7.13 -11.28
CA VAL A 46 -37.14 -7.02 -9.83
C VAL A 46 -35.98 -7.90 -9.36
N ALA A 47 -35.84 -9.13 -9.88
CA ALA A 47 -34.72 -10.00 -9.56
C ALA A 47 -33.38 -9.43 -10.04
N TRP A 48 -33.33 -8.82 -11.24
CA TRP A 48 -32.13 -8.13 -11.73
C TRP A 48 -31.75 -6.94 -10.85
N ILE A 49 -32.71 -6.11 -10.43
CA ILE A 49 -32.47 -4.99 -9.51
C ILE A 49 -31.95 -5.49 -8.17
N LEU A 50 -32.59 -6.52 -7.59
CA LEU A 50 -32.15 -7.14 -6.35
C LEU A 50 -30.74 -7.73 -6.46
N GLY A 51 -30.40 -8.34 -7.61
CA GLY A 51 -29.06 -8.83 -7.90
C GLY A 51 -28.02 -7.71 -7.89
N ILE A 52 -28.29 -6.60 -8.58
CA ILE A 52 -27.39 -5.43 -8.60
C ILE A 52 -27.21 -4.86 -7.19
N VAL A 53 -28.31 -4.68 -6.44
CA VAL A 53 -28.28 -4.18 -5.06
C VAL A 53 -27.48 -5.11 -4.16
N ALA A 54 -27.65 -6.43 -4.28
CA ALA A 54 -26.91 -7.41 -3.51
C ALA A 54 -25.40 -7.38 -3.81
N ILE A 55 -25.01 -7.21 -5.08
CA ILE A 55 -23.60 -7.05 -5.47
C ILE A 55 -23.01 -5.77 -4.88
N CYS A 56 -23.72 -4.65 -4.98
CA CYS A 56 -23.29 -3.38 -4.39
C CYS A 56 -23.15 -3.49 -2.86
N PHE A 57 -24.15 -4.07 -2.19
CA PHE A 57 -24.12 -4.26 -0.74
C PHE A 57 -22.99 -5.20 -0.30
N GLY A 58 -22.79 -6.31 -1.01
CA GLY A 58 -21.69 -7.23 -0.74
C GLY A 58 -20.32 -6.58 -0.83
N ARG A 59 -20.13 -5.72 -1.83
CA ARG A 59 -18.92 -4.92 -2.00
C ARG A 59 -18.72 -3.94 -0.83
N ASP A 60 -19.74 -3.18 -0.47
CA ASP A 60 -19.65 -2.18 0.59
C ASP A 60 -19.44 -2.84 1.96
N PHE A 61 -20.12 -3.97 2.20
CA PHE A 61 -19.94 -4.78 3.39
C PHE A 61 -18.53 -5.36 3.49
N PHE A 62 -17.97 -5.88 2.40
CA PHE A 62 -16.58 -6.34 2.38
C PHE A 62 -15.61 -5.19 2.68
N ASN A 63 -15.80 -4.03 2.06
CA ASN A 63 -14.96 -2.85 2.29
C ASN A 63 -15.02 -2.35 3.73
N TYR A 64 -16.21 -2.39 4.34
CA TYR A 64 -16.40 -2.09 5.75
C TYR A 64 -15.65 -3.07 6.66
N LEU A 65 -15.78 -4.38 6.43
CA LEU A 65 -15.05 -5.39 7.19
C LEU A 65 -13.53 -5.28 7.01
N LYS A 66 -13.06 -5.10 5.78
CA LYS A 66 -11.65 -4.84 5.46
C LYS A 66 -11.13 -3.67 6.30
N LYS A 67 -11.85 -2.55 6.31
CA LYS A 67 -11.46 -1.34 7.07
C LYS A 67 -11.32 -1.63 8.57
N ILE A 68 -12.27 -2.36 9.16
CA ILE A 68 -12.21 -2.75 10.57
C ILE A 68 -10.99 -3.62 10.85
N ILE A 69 -10.78 -4.69 10.06
CA ILE A 69 -9.66 -5.62 10.25
C ILE A 69 -8.35 -4.86 10.16
N ILE A 70 -8.13 -4.07 9.10
CA ILE A 70 -6.90 -3.30 8.87
C ILE A 70 -6.65 -2.33 10.02
N SER A 71 -7.66 -1.58 10.46
CA SER A 71 -7.52 -0.57 11.53
C SER A 71 -7.07 -1.15 12.88
N LYS A 72 -7.38 -2.43 13.15
CA LYS A 72 -7.00 -3.12 14.39
C LYS A 72 -5.62 -3.76 14.34
N THR A 73 -4.95 -3.73 13.19
CA THR A 73 -3.62 -4.33 13.04
C THR A 73 -2.52 -3.42 13.56
N LYS A 74 -1.40 -4.04 13.95
CA LYS A 74 -0.20 -3.30 14.39
C LYS A 74 0.39 -2.42 13.28
N HIS A 75 0.18 -2.78 12.02
CA HIS A 75 0.76 -2.11 10.85
C HIS A 75 -0.30 -1.92 9.76
N PRO A 76 -1.24 -0.97 9.96
CA PRO A 76 -2.39 -0.80 9.08
C PRO A 76 -1.99 -0.30 7.68
N LEU A 77 -0.99 0.58 7.60
CA LEU A 77 -0.52 1.17 6.34
C LEU A 77 0.10 0.12 5.39
N PRO A 78 1.10 -0.69 5.81
CA PRO A 78 1.65 -1.74 4.94
C PRO A 78 0.60 -2.75 4.49
N LEU A 79 -0.31 -3.13 5.39
CA LEU A 79 -1.36 -4.08 5.07
C LEU A 79 -2.36 -3.51 4.06
N ASN A 80 -2.76 -2.24 4.20
CA ASN A 80 -3.66 -1.60 3.25
C ASN A 80 -3.01 -1.44 1.87
N LEU A 81 -1.71 -1.11 1.82
CA LEU A 81 -0.96 -1.08 0.57
C LEU A 81 -0.96 -2.45 -0.11
N LEU A 82 -0.62 -3.52 0.62
CA LEU A 82 -0.63 -4.88 0.07
C LEU A 82 -2.02 -5.29 -0.41
N CYS A 83 -3.08 -4.97 0.33
CA CYS A 83 -4.44 -5.23 -0.13
C CYS A 83 -4.76 -4.48 -1.43
N ASN A 84 -4.26 -3.26 -1.60
CA ASN A 84 -4.48 -2.48 -2.82
C ASN A 84 -3.65 -3.00 -3.99
N ILE A 85 -2.42 -3.47 -3.76
CA ILE A 85 -1.57 -4.13 -4.77
C ILE A 85 -2.23 -5.43 -5.26
N LEU A 86 -2.88 -6.17 -4.35
CA LEU A 86 -3.56 -7.43 -4.64
C LEU A 86 -5.03 -7.25 -5.08
N ASP A 87 -5.48 -6.01 -5.32
CA ASP A 87 -6.87 -5.67 -5.67
C ASP A 87 -7.94 -6.26 -4.72
N ILE A 88 -7.60 -6.38 -3.45
CA ILE A 88 -8.49 -6.83 -2.38
C ILE A 88 -9.34 -5.64 -1.92
N GLY A 89 -10.61 -5.61 -2.37
CA GLY A 89 -11.59 -4.58 -2.00
C GLY A 89 -11.66 -3.38 -2.95
N LYS A 90 -10.82 -3.37 -4.00
CA LYS A 90 -11.01 -2.43 -5.11
C LYS A 90 -12.10 -2.96 -6.06
N PRO A 91 -12.93 -2.08 -6.65
CA PRO A 91 -13.72 -2.46 -7.82
C PRO A 91 -12.79 -2.95 -8.92
N TYR A 92 -13.18 -4.03 -9.60
CA TYR A 92 -12.46 -4.54 -10.75
C TYR A 92 -12.63 -3.52 -11.90
N TYR A 93 -11.68 -2.60 -12.06
CA TYR A 93 -11.69 -1.68 -13.20
C TYR A 93 -11.19 -2.44 -14.44
N PHE A 94 -12.11 -2.79 -15.34
CA PHE A 94 -11.74 -3.28 -16.67
C PHE A 94 -10.82 -2.24 -17.36
N GLY A 95 -9.60 -2.65 -17.71
CA GLY A 95 -8.70 -1.87 -18.59
C GLY A 95 -7.56 -1.08 -17.91
N LYS A 96 -7.41 -1.10 -16.58
CA LYS A 96 -6.19 -0.56 -15.94
C LYS A 96 -5.12 -1.65 -15.80
N ASP A 97 -4.38 -1.91 -16.86
CA ASP A 97 -3.21 -2.82 -16.83
C ASP A 97 -1.97 -2.18 -16.14
N LYS A 98 -2.12 -1.01 -15.51
CA LYS A 98 -1.01 -0.21 -14.97
C LYS A 98 -1.27 0.22 -13.54
N PHE A 99 -0.23 0.07 -12.73
CA PHE A 99 -0.15 0.51 -11.35
C PHE A 99 -0.33 2.03 -11.25
N ASP A 100 -1.43 2.47 -10.64
CA ASP A 100 -1.78 3.89 -10.49
C ASP A 100 -1.26 4.44 -9.14
N LEU A 101 -0.19 5.23 -9.22
CA LEU A 101 0.47 5.83 -8.05
C LEU A 101 -0.46 6.76 -7.27
N ASP A 102 -1.21 7.60 -7.97
CA ASP A 102 -2.07 8.61 -7.34
C ASP A 102 -3.21 7.92 -6.57
N GLU A 103 -3.78 6.85 -7.15
CA GLU A 103 -4.80 6.03 -6.50
C GLU A 103 -4.26 5.37 -5.22
N ILE A 104 -3.07 4.77 -5.28
CA ILE A 104 -2.45 4.11 -4.12
C ILE A 104 -2.12 5.09 -3.00
N ILE A 105 -1.56 6.25 -3.32
CA ILE A 105 -1.25 7.29 -2.33
C ILE A 105 -2.55 7.74 -1.64
N ASN A 106 -3.59 8.03 -2.43
CA ASN A 106 -4.87 8.52 -1.92
C ASN A 106 -5.56 7.49 -1.04
N ASP A 107 -5.63 6.23 -1.49
CA ASP A 107 -6.28 5.15 -0.74
C ASP A 107 -5.59 4.84 0.60
N ASN A 108 -4.26 5.03 0.65
CA ASN A 108 -3.46 4.79 1.85
C ASN A 108 -3.25 6.05 2.69
N LYS A 109 -3.68 7.22 2.20
CA LYS A 109 -3.42 8.53 2.80
C LYS A 109 -1.93 8.73 3.11
N LEU A 110 -1.06 8.32 2.20
CA LEU A 110 0.38 8.42 2.39
C LEU A 110 0.81 9.89 2.36
N PRO A 111 1.52 10.39 3.39
CA PRO A 111 2.12 11.72 3.33
C PRO A 111 3.21 11.74 2.26
N LEU A 112 3.15 12.71 1.36
CA LEU A 112 4.16 12.89 0.32
C LEU A 112 5.24 13.90 0.71
N THR A 113 5.05 14.63 1.80
CA THR A 113 6.00 15.62 2.29
C THR A 113 6.28 15.35 3.76
N PHE A 114 7.57 15.29 4.07
CA PHE A 114 8.08 15.07 5.41
C PHE A 114 8.98 16.23 5.80
N TYR A 115 8.99 16.53 7.10
CA TYR A 115 9.69 17.67 7.69
C TYR A 115 10.69 17.21 8.72
N TYR A 116 11.61 18.10 9.09
CA TYR A 116 12.46 17.88 10.25
C TYR A 116 11.64 17.82 11.53
N ILE A 117 12.10 17.02 12.50
CA ILE A 117 11.49 16.98 13.85
C ILE A 117 11.48 18.37 14.49
N ASN A 118 12.59 19.10 14.33
CA ASN A 118 12.81 20.40 14.97
C ASN A 118 12.42 21.60 14.09
N ASN A 119 12.02 21.38 12.83
CA ASN A 119 11.64 22.47 11.93
C ASN A 119 10.58 22.02 10.91
N LEU A 120 9.36 22.51 11.08
CA LEU A 120 8.21 22.19 10.22
C LEU A 120 8.07 23.14 9.02
N GLN A 121 8.86 24.20 8.94
CA GLN A 121 8.76 25.18 7.84
C GLN A 121 9.50 24.73 6.58
N HIS A 122 10.50 23.85 6.75
CA HIS A 122 11.32 23.36 5.63
C HIS A 122 11.14 21.86 5.44
N PRO A 123 10.59 21.42 4.29
CA PRO A 123 10.47 20.00 3.99
C PRO A 123 11.86 19.39 3.83
N ILE A 124 12.06 18.22 4.42
CA ILE A 124 13.31 17.46 4.29
C ILE A 124 13.22 16.44 3.16
N LEU A 125 12.04 15.87 2.93
CA LEU A 125 11.82 14.83 1.93
C LEU A 125 10.45 15.02 1.30
N GLN A 126 10.39 15.14 -0.02
CA GLN A 126 9.16 15.22 -0.78
C GLN A 126 9.14 14.24 -1.93
N PHE A 127 7.98 13.63 -2.14
CA PHE A 127 7.69 12.67 -3.18
C PHE A 127 6.79 13.36 -4.21
N ASN A 128 7.38 13.81 -5.30
CA ASN A 128 6.68 14.44 -6.41
C ASN A 128 6.52 13.46 -7.56
N LYS A 129 5.56 13.74 -8.46
CA LYS A 129 5.28 12.90 -9.63
C LYS A 129 6.49 12.90 -10.58
N GLY A 130 7.38 11.93 -10.41
CA GLY A 130 8.61 11.76 -11.16
C GLY A 130 9.90 12.27 -10.49
N LYS A 131 9.84 12.86 -9.28
CA LYS A 131 11.05 13.34 -8.58
C LYS A 131 11.00 13.13 -7.07
N ILE A 132 12.16 12.92 -6.47
CA ILE A 132 12.36 13.05 -5.01
C ILE A 132 13.04 14.36 -4.74
N LEU A 133 12.47 15.18 -3.86
CA LEU A 133 13.20 16.28 -3.26
C LEU A 133 13.74 15.82 -1.91
N PHE A 134 15.04 15.87 -1.71
CA PHE A 134 15.66 15.60 -0.42
C PHE A 134 16.58 16.76 -0.04
N HIS A 135 16.34 17.33 1.14
CA HIS A 135 16.82 18.65 1.54
C HIS A 135 16.44 19.71 0.51
N ASN A 136 17.33 20.04 -0.41
CA ASN A 136 17.14 21.01 -1.50
C ASN A 136 17.56 20.44 -2.86
N GLN A 137 17.80 19.14 -2.94
CA GLN A 137 18.20 18.47 -4.17
C GLN A 137 17.05 17.66 -4.72
N GLU A 138 16.79 17.80 -6.03
CA GLU A 138 15.87 16.91 -6.72
C GLU A 138 16.65 15.75 -7.36
N TYR A 139 16.05 14.57 -7.28
CA TYR A 139 16.51 13.33 -7.89
C TYR A 139 15.43 12.80 -8.82
N ASP A 140 15.81 12.32 -10.00
CA ASP A 140 14.86 11.65 -10.89
C ASP A 140 14.41 10.35 -10.24
N TRP A 141 13.09 10.24 -10.04
CA TRP A 141 12.46 9.07 -9.46
C TRP A 141 12.71 7.82 -10.31
N LYS A 142 12.78 7.93 -11.64
CA LYS A 142 12.97 6.79 -12.54
C LYS A 142 14.32 6.12 -12.34
N ASP A 143 15.38 6.91 -12.07
CA ASP A 143 16.77 6.44 -11.96
C ASP A 143 17.27 6.37 -10.51
N PHE A 144 16.33 6.41 -9.58
CA PHE A 144 16.57 6.28 -8.16
C PHE A 144 16.84 4.81 -7.78
N SER A 145 17.88 4.61 -6.98
CA SER A 145 18.20 3.32 -6.37
C SER A 145 18.34 3.51 -4.87
N TRP A 146 17.83 2.58 -4.07
CA TRP A 146 17.79 2.75 -2.62
C TRP A 146 17.99 1.41 -1.91
N LYS A 147 18.38 1.43 -0.65
CA LYS A 147 18.55 0.26 0.21
C LYS A 147 18.13 0.59 1.62
N TYR A 148 17.49 -0.36 2.29
CA TYR A 148 17.09 -0.24 3.68
C TYR A 148 17.85 -1.24 4.53
N PHE A 149 18.48 -0.75 5.59
CA PHE A 149 19.26 -1.59 6.50
C PHE A 149 19.37 -0.95 7.88
N PHE A 150 19.71 -1.79 8.86
CA PHE A 150 20.06 -1.35 10.21
C PHE A 150 21.55 -0.97 10.25
N TYR A 151 21.85 0.25 10.64
CA TYR A 151 23.21 0.71 10.88
C TYR A 151 23.50 0.75 12.38
N SER A 152 24.60 0.14 12.78
CA SER A 152 25.13 0.22 14.14
C SER A 152 26.61 0.55 14.05
N GLU A 153 27.06 1.51 14.85
CA GLU A 153 28.49 1.84 14.96
C GLU A 153 29.29 0.67 15.55
N ASN A 154 28.66 -0.17 16.37
CA ASN A 154 29.29 -1.33 16.98
C ASN A 154 28.41 -2.60 16.82
N PRO A 155 28.38 -3.20 15.61
CA PRO A 155 27.46 -4.27 15.26
C PRO A 155 27.70 -5.56 16.04
N ASN A 156 28.93 -5.78 16.54
CA ASN A 156 29.31 -6.98 17.29
C ASN A 156 29.03 -6.89 18.80
N SER A 157 28.44 -5.79 19.27
CA SER A 157 28.09 -5.64 20.68
C SER A 157 26.85 -6.46 21.06
N TYR A 158 26.82 -6.97 22.29
CA TYR A 158 25.70 -7.78 22.83
C TYR A 158 24.34 -7.05 22.77
N ARG A 159 24.35 -5.71 22.72
CA ARG A 159 23.21 -4.86 22.42
C ARG A 159 23.64 -3.78 21.44
N ALA A 160 23.71 -4.13 20.16
CA ALA A 160 23.97 -3.20 19.08
C ALA A 160 22.99 -2.03 19.13
N GLN A 161 23.48 -0.85 19.53
CA GLN A 161 22.76 0.40 19.45
C GLN A 161 22.94 0.93 18.04
N GLY A 162 21.83 1.19 17.36
CA GLY A 162 21.84 1.59 15.97
C GLY A 162 20.48 2.10 15.54
N GLU A 163 20.43 2.56 14.30
CA GLU A 163 19.22 3.11 13.69
C GLU A 163 19.00 2.50 12.32
N TYR A 164 17.73 2.30 11.98
CA TYR A 164 17.38 1.99 10.61
C TYR A 164 17.56 3.22 9.73
N LEU A 165 18.00 3.02 8.50
CA LEU A 165 18.21 4.09 7.56
C LEU A 165 18.00 3.63 6.11
N ILE A 166 17.64 4.59 5.26
CA ILE A 166 17.55 4.38 3.80
C ILE A 166 18.74 5.05 3.16
N GLU A 167 19.63 4.28 2.57
CA GLU A 167 20.66 4.79 1.68
C GLU A 167 20.11 4.84 0.27
N PHE A 168 20.44 5.87 -0.49
CA PHE A 168 20.02 6.00 -1.87
C PHE A 168 21.06 6.59 -2.78
N THR A 169 20.87 6.38 -4.08
CA THR A 169 21.73 6.90 -5.13
C THR A 169 20.89 7.23 -6.36
N GLY A 170 21.08 8.43 -6.90
CA GLY A 170 20.40 8.88 -8.13
C GLY A 170 21.11 10.08 -8.75
N PRO A 171 20.82 10.39 -10.02
CA PRO A 171 21.25 11.64 -10.63
C PRO A 171 20.49 12.82 -9.99
N ASN A 172 21.21 13.89 -9.65
CA ASN A 172 20.62 15.15 -9.20
C ASN A 172 20.16 16.00 -10.41
N GLN A 173 19.69 17.22 -10.14
CA GLN A 173 19.30 18.21 -11.16
C GLN A 173 20.39 18.51 -12.19
N ASP A 174 21.66 18.45 -11.79
CA ASP A 174 22.83 18.67 -12.65
C ASP A 174 23.31 17.40 -13.36
N ASN A 175 22.53 16.31 -13.28
CA ASN A 175 22.85 14.98 -13.79
C ASN A 175 24.12 14.36 -13.16
N ILE A 176 24.48 14.81 -11.96
CA ILE A 176 25.56 14.24 -11.16
C ILE A 176 24.98 13.15 -10.28
N ARG A 177 25.57 11.95 -10.34
CA ARG A 177 25.14 10.83 -9.51
C ARG A 177 25.64 11.01 -8.08
N ILE A 178 24.70 11.20 -7.15
CA ILE A 178 25.00 11.44 -5.73
C ILE A 178 24.49 10.26 -4.91
N LYS A 179 25.26 9.85 -3.91
CA LYS A 179 24.89 8.87 -2.88
C LYS A 179 24.56 9.62 -1.59
N ASN A 180 23.41 9.34 -0.98
CA ASN A 180 22.98 10.01 0.25
C ASN A 180 22.18 9.06 1.13
N LYS A 181 21.85 9.48 2.36
CA LYS A 181 21.10 8.65 3.32
C LYS A 181 20.02 9.44 4.06
N ILE A 182 18.93 8.74 4.35
CA ILE A 182 17.79 9.19 5.14
C ILE A 182 17.89 8.53 6.50
N GLU A 183 18.10 9.34 7.53
CA GLU A 183 18.10 8.91 8.94
C GLU A 183 16.73 9.21 9.55
N PHE A 184 15.98 8.19 9.94
CA PHE A 184 14.61 8.37 10.45
C PHE A 184 14.57 9.19 11.74
N GLY A 185 15.63 9.17 12.55
CA GLY A 185 15.77 10.01 13.74
C GLY A 185 15.74 11.53 13.46
N LYS A 186 15.91 11.96 12.21
CA LYS A 186 15.87 13.38 11.81
C LYS A 186 14.54 13.82 11.21
N ILE A 187 13.68 12.87 10.85
CA ILE A 187 12.43 13.13 10.11
C ILE A 187 11.24 12.89 11.01
N LYS A 188 10.28 13.81 11.00
CA LYS A 188 8.98 13.63 11.66
C LYS A 188 8.07 12.75 10.79
N ALA A 189 8.39 11.46 10.71
CA ALA A 189 7.65 10.47 9.95
C ALA A 189 7.59 9.14 10.71
N LYS A 190 6.54 8.35 10.49
CA LYS A 190 6.63 6.94 10.86
C LYS A 190 7.51 6.23 9.82
N GLU A 191 8.49 5.47 10.29
CA GLU A 191 9.44 4.73 9.45
C GLU A 191 8.75 3.97 8.29
N ASN A 192 7.63 3.30 8.60
CA ASN A 192 6.85 2.57 7.62
C ASN A 192 6.24 3.46 6.52
N GLU A 193 5.85 4.71 6.79
CA GLU A 193 5.25 5.59 5.77
C GLU A 193 6.24 5.92 4.65
N VAL A 194 7.49 6.21 5.02
CA VAL A 194 8.57 6.51 4.07
C VAL A 194 8.97 5.25 3.30
N ILE A 195 9.18 4.13 3.99
CA ILE A 195 9.57 2.85 3.36
C ILE A 195 8.52 2.42 2.32
N LEU A 196 7.23 2.59 2.61
CA LEU A 196 6.17 2.22 1.66
C LEU A 196 6.24 3.01 0.35
N LEU A 197 6.60 4.29 0.38
CA LEU A 197 6.75 5.09 -0.85
C LEU A 197 7.92 4.59 -1.70
N PHE A 198 8.99 4.14 -1.08
CA PHE A 198 10.12 3.50 -1.76
C PHE A 198 9.80 2.08 -2.26
N ILE A 199 8.94 1.31 -1.59
CA ILE A 199 8.41 0.05 -2.15
C ILE A 199 7.57 0.32 -3.40
N ILE A 200 6.69 1.32 -3.34
CA ILE A 200 5.84 1.77 -4.45
C ILE A 200 6.69 2.18 -5.65
N HIS A 201 7.82 2.87 -5.43
CA HIS A 201 8.83 3.14 -6.47
C HIS A 201 9.25 1.86 -7.20
N ASP A 202 9.73 0.86 -6.49
CA ASP A 202 10.30 -0.33 -7.15
C ASP A 202 9.25 -1.10 -7.94
N LEU A 203 8.02 -1.15 -7.42
CA LEU A 203 6.87 -1.75 -8.13
C LEU A 203 6.55 -1.00 -9.43
N LEU A 204 6.59 0.33 -9.42
CA LEU A 204 6.32 1.17 -10.59
C LEU A 204 7.35 0.98 -11.70
N PHE A 205 8.63 0.93 -11.34
CA PHE A 205 9.72 0.92 -12.33
C PHE A 205 10.29 -0.46 -12.61
N GLY A 206 9.80 -1.49 -11.92
CA GLY A 206 10.31 -2.86 -12.03
C GLY A 206 11.79 -3.00 -11.68
N LYS A 207 12.39 -1.96 -11.10
CA LYS A 207 13.79 -1.95 -10.71
C LYS A 207 13.90 -2.68 -9.38
N ARG A 208 14.47 -3.89 -9.41
CA ARG A 208 15.00 -4.58 -8.20
C ARG A 208 16.27 -3.87 -7.69
N SER A 209 16.31 -2.54 -7.74
CA SER A 209 17.44 -1.74 -7.25
C SER A 209 17.56 -1.77 -5.73
N SER A 210 16.53 -2.24 -5.05
CA SER A 210 16.41 -2.29 -3.61
C SER A 210 16.80 -3.63 -3.01
N PHE A 211 17.61 -3.54 -1.96
CA PHE A 211 17.95 -4.65 -1.09
C PHE A 211 17.36 -4.34 0.29
N TYR A 212 16.59 -5.29 0.82
CA TYR A 212 16.10 -5.29 2.19
C TYR A 212 17.01 -6.24 2.98
N TYR A 213 17.85 -5.68 3.85
CA TYR A 213 18.72 -6.43 4.75
C TYR A 213 18.13 -6.50 6.16
#